data_AF-A0A3N5VBS5-F1
#
_entry.id   AF-A0A3N5VBS5-F1
#
_cell.length_a   1.000
_cell.length_b   1.000
_cell.length_c   1.000
_cell.angle_alpha   90.00
_cell.angle_beta   90.00
_cell.angle_gamma   90.00
#
_symmetry.space_group_name_H-M   'P 1'
#
loop_
_entity.id
_entity.type
_entity.pdbx_description
1 polymer ?
#
loop_
_entity_poly.entity_id
_entity_poly.type
_entity_poly.pdbx_seq_one_letter_code
_entity_poly.pdbx_strand_id
1 'polypeptide(L)'
;MARYTFAQFTGEVDALVQCQRQPDVLVGLIQPLLSRLLARRDWLDDRYRRPVPGKSYTQYLLHTPPGEAWSVVSFVWPDGATRPVPD
;
A
#
# COMPACT_ATOMS: atom_id res chain seq x y z
N MET A 1 4.70 -16.70 17.04
CA MET A 1 3.66 -16.15 16.16
C MET A 1 4.27 -15.87 14.79
N ALA A 2 3.64 -16.33 13.70
CA ALA A 2 4.15 -16.12 12.34
C ALA A 2 4.06 -14.65 11.91
N ARG A 3 5.04 -14.20 11.11
CA ARG A 3 5.13 -12.81 10.60
C ARG A 3 4.07 -12.58 9.51
N TYR A 4 3.44 -11.41 9.53
CA TYR A 4 2.54 -10.97 8.46
C TYR A 4 3.36 -10.37 7.30
N THR A 5 3.08 -10.83 6.09
CA THR A 5 3.89 -10.55 4.89
C THR A 5 3.09 -9.79 3.83
N PHE A 6 3.79 -9.16 2.88
CA PHE A 6 3.13 -8.47 1.76
C PHE A 6 2.29 -9.43 0.90
N ALA A 7 2.77 -10.65 0.65
CA ALA A 7 2.02 -11.66 -0.12
C ALA A 7 0.71 -12.09 0.57
N GLN A 8 0.72 -12.18 1.91
CA GLN A 8 -0.51 -12.45 2.68
C GLN A 8 -1.48 -11.27 2.57
N PHE A 9 -0.97 -10.04 2.73
CA PHE A 9 -1.78 -8.84 2.55
C PHE A 9 -2.44 -8.79 1.17
N THR A 10 -1.69 -9.01 0.08
CA THR A 10 -2.26 -8.93 -1.26
C THR A 10 -3.30 -10.03 -1.51
N GLY A 11 -3.05 -11.25 -1.04
CA GLY A 11 -4.01 -12.36 -1.18
C GLY A 11 -5.31 -12.14 -0.38
N GLU A 12 -5.22 -11.59 0.82
CA GLU A 12 -6.40 -11.25 1.63
C GLU A 12 -7.20 -10.11 1.00
N VAL A 13 -6.54 -9.06 0.47
CA VAL A 13 -7.21 -7.97 -0.25
C VAL A 13 -7.89 -8.48 -1.52
N ASP A 14 -7.23 -9.35 -2.29
CA ASP A 14 -7.83 -9.97 -3.48
C ASP A 14 -9.12 -10.71 -3.12
N ALA A 15 -9.12 -11.53 -2.06
CA ALA A 15 -10.31 -12.24 -1.61
C ALA A 15 -11.44 -11.28 -1.21
N LEU A 16 -11.12 -10.19 -0.51
CA LEU A 16 -12.09 -9.17 -0.11
C LEU A 16 -12.71 -8.46 -1.32
N VAL A 17 -11.90 -8.08 -2.31
CA VAL A 17 -12.37 -7.40 -3.54
C VAL A 17 -13.29 -8.31 -4.37
N GLN A 18 -13.11 -9.63 -4.31
CA GLN A 18 -14.01 -10.58 -5.00
C GLN A 18 -15.35 -10.75 -4.29
N CYS A 19 -15.38 -10.69 -2.95
CA CYS A 19 -16.57 -10.97 -2.15
C CYS A 19 -17.37 -9.73 -1.75
N GLN A 20 -16.76 -8.54 -1.75
CA GLN A 20 -17.40 -7.29 -1.35
C GLN A 20 -17.37 -6.27 -2.49
N ARG A 21 -18.52 -5.64 -2.75
CA ARG A 21 -18.68 -4.60 -3.79
C ARG A 21 -18.95 -3.21 -3.21
N GLN A 22 -19.35 -3.11 -1.94
CA GLN A 22 -19.58 -1.83 -1.27
C GLN A 22 -18.25 -1.20 -0.84
N PRO A 23 -17.88 -0.02 -1.37
CA PRO A 23 -16.57 0.59 -1.13
C PRO A 23 -16.27 0.86 0.34
N ASP A 24 -17.21 1.44 1.09
CA ASP A 24 -16.99 1.81 2.49
C ASP A 24 -16.72 0.58 3.37
N VAL A 25 -17.44 -0.51 3.10
CA VAL A 25 -17.24 -1.78 3.80
C VAL A 25 -15.89 -2.38 3.42
N LEU A 26 -15.52 -2.34 2.14
CA LEU A 26 -14.24 -2.83 1.66
C LEU A 26 -13.06 -2.07 2.30
N VAL A 27 -13.13 -0.75 2.37
CA VAL A 27 -12.12 0.09 3.04
C VAL A 27 -12.00 -0.28 4.52
N GLY A 28 -13.13 -0.43 5.22
CA GLY A 28 -13.14 -0.83 6.63
C GLY A 28 -12.53 -2.21 6.88
N LEU A 29 -12.67 -3.14 5.93
CA LEU A 29 -12.07 -4.47 6.00
C LEU A 29 -10.57 -4.46 5.68
N ILE A 30 -10.11 -3.63 4.74
CA ILE A 30 -8.70 -3.55 4.33
C ILE A 30 -7.84 -2.78 5.34
N GLN A 31 -8.37 -1.73 5.95
CA GLN A 31 -7.63 -0.86 6.88
C GLN A 31 -6.88 -1.62 8.01
N PRO A 32 -7.49 -2.60 8.73
CA PRO A 32 -6.76 -3.36 9.74
C PRO A 32 -5.66 -4.24 9.15
N LEU A 33 -5.85 -4.79 7.94
CA LEU A 33 -4.83 -5.58 7.24
C LEU A 33 -3.61 -4.73 6.88
N LEU A 34 -3.86 -3.53 6.35
CA LEU A 34 -2.80 -2.57 6.04
C LEU A 34 -2.08 -2.12 7.31
N SER A 35 -2.81 -1.83 8.39
CA SER A 35 -2.24 -1.46 9.68
C SER A 35 -1.32 -2.55 10.24
N ARG A 36 -1.73 -3.82 10.11
CA ARG A 36 -0.92 -4.98 10.51
C ARG A 36 0.36 -5.11 9.66
N LEU A 37 0.29 -4.86 8.36
CA LEU A 37 1.46 -4.85 7.48
C LEU A 37 2.45 -3.73 7.87
N LEU A 38 1.92 -2.52 8.11
CA LEU A 38 2.71 -1.34 8.45
C LEU A 38 3.30 -1.37 9.87
N ALA A 39 2.82 -2.26 10.74
CA ALA A 39 3.32 -2.42 12.12
C ALA A 39 4.81 -2.77 12.18
N ARG A 40 5.40 -3.28 11.09
CA ARG A 40 6.85 -3.51 10.96
C ARG A 40 7.38 -2.83 9.72
N ARG A 41 8.59 -2.27 9.79
CA ARG A 41 9.26 -1.63 8.64
C ARG A 41 10.19 -2.56 7.89
N ASP A 42 9.94 -3.85 7.82
CA ASP A 42 10.83 -4.82 7.17
C ASP A 42 10.16 -5.55 6.00
N TRP A 43 8.92 -5.19 5.65
CA TRP A 43 8.19 -5.78 4.52
C TRP A 43 8.53 -5.12 3.18
N LEU A 44 8.93 -3.84 3.19
CA LEU A 44 9.22 -3.06 1.99
C LEU A 44 10.72 -2.89 1.79
N ASP A 45 11.24 -3.19 0.60
CA ASP A 45 12.63 -2.93 0.25
C ASP A 45 12.97 -1.42 0.35
N ASP A 46 14.14 -1.09 0.88
CA ASP A 46 14.59 0.29 1.07
C ASP A 46 14.64 1.10 -0.23
N ARG A 47 14.81 0.47 -1.39
CA ARG A 47 14.76 1.17 -2.69
C ARG A 47 13.42 1.85 -2.94
N TYR A 48 12.34 1.31 -2.38
CA TYR A 48 10.99 1.84 -2.50
C TYR A 48 10.63 2.86 -1.40
N ARG A 49 11.62 3.24 -0.58
CA ARG A 49 11.51 4.23 0.50
C ARG A 49 12.31 5.49 0.25
N ARG A 50 13.09 5.53 -0.82
CA ARG A 50 13.98 6.64 -1.13
C ARG A 50 13.33 7.55 -2.17
N PRO A 51 13.37 8.88 -1.98
CA PRO A 51 12.93 9.80 -3.00
C PRO A 51 13.92 9.76 -4.18
N VAL A 52 13.40 9.91 -5.40
CA VAL A 52 14.22 10.16 -6.59
C VAL A 52 14.72 11.63 -6.54
N PRO A 53 16.03 11.89 -6.68
CA PRO A 53 16.58 13.24 -6.66
C PRO A 53 15.91 14.17 -7.68
N GLY A 54 15.66 15.41 -7.26
CA GLY A 54 15.02 16.43 -8.11
C GLY A 54 13.50 16.29 -8.27
N LYS A 55 12.85 15.29 -7.65
CA LYS A 55 11.38 15.17 -7.64
C LYS A 55 10.78 15.65 -6.31
N SER A 56 9.61 16.27 -6.39
CA SER A 56 8.83 16.72 -5.22
C SER A 56 8.23 15.56 -4.41
N TYR A 57 7.98 14.42 -5.06
CA TYR A 57 7.65 13.14 -4.44
C TYR A 57 7.99 12.00 -5.41
N THR A 58 8.01 10.78 -4.91
CA THR A 58 8.21 9.56 -5.70
C THR A 58 7.08 8.58 -5.44
N GLN A 59 6.62 7.92 -6.49
CA GLN A 59 5.64 6.84 -6.42
C GLN A 59 6.25 5.57 -7.00
N TYR A 60 6.20 4.48 -6.23
CA TYR A 60 6.61 3.17 -6.69
C TYR A 60 5.41 2.22 -6.69
N LEU A 61 5.02 1.74 -7.88
CA LEU A 61 4.04 0.67 -7.99
C LEU A 61 4.65 -0.62 -7.41
N LEU A 62 4.03 -1.15 -6.37
CA LEU A 62 4.47 -2.37 -5.67
C LEU A 62 3.70 -3.60 -6.14
N HIS A 63 2.42 -3.42 -6.47
CA HIS A 63 1.54 -4.51 -6.84
C HIS A 63 0.34 -4.01 -7.66
N THR A 64 0.02 -4.78 -8.70
CA THR A 64 -1.25 -4.74 -9.42
C THR A 64 -1.66 -6.20 -9.67
N PRO A 65 -2.89 -6.63 -9.31
CA PRO A 65 -3.37 -7.97 -9.58
C PRO A 65 -3.70 -8.12 -11.08
N PRO A 66 -3.83 -9.35 -11.62
CA PRO A 66 -4.11 -9.58 -13.04
C PRO A 66 -5.40 -8.92 -13.57
N GLY A 67 -6.37 -8.66 -12.70
CA GLY A 67 -7.62 -7.98 -13.07
C GLY A 67 -7.58 -6.46 -12.92
N GLU A 68 -6.43 -5.89 -12.53
CA GLU A 68 -6.19 -4.44 -12.35
C GLU A 68 -7.22 -3.73 -11.44
N ALA A 69 -7.92 -4.48 -10.59
CA ALA A 69 -9.03 -3.98 -9.78
C ALA A 69 -8.58 -3.06 -8.63
N TRP A 70 -7.31 -3.13 -8.24
CA TRP A 70 -6.70 -2.31 -7.19
C TRP A 70 -5.18 -2.28 -7.37
N SER A 71 -4.49 -1.41 -6.65
CA SER A 71 -3.02 -1.37 -6.66
C SER A 71 -2.46 -0.95 -5.31
N VAL A 72 -1.19 -1.28 -5.07
CA VAL A 72 -0.42 -0.78 -3.93
C VAL A 72 0.72 0.06 -4.44
N VAL A 73 0.79 1.30 -3.96
CA VAL A 73 1.82 2.26 -4.32
C VAL A 73 2.53 2.75 -3.06
N SER A 74 3.86 2.72 -3.07
CA SER A 74 4.68 3.41 -2.07
C SER A 74 4.86 4.86 -2.48
N PHE A 75 4.37 5.79 -1.66
CA PHE A 75 4.63 7.21 -1.82
C PHE A 75 5.78 7.63 -0.90
N VAL A 76 6.76 8.33 -1.47
CA VAL A 76 7.93 8.84 -0.76
C VAL A 76 8.08 10.33 -1.00
N TRP A 77 8.08 11.10 0.07
CA TRP A 77 8.33 12.54 0.06
C TRP A 77 9.77 12.81 0.53
N PRO A 78 10.53 13.69 -0.14
CA PRO A 78 11.76 14.25 0.41
C PRO A 78 11.49 15.00 1.72
N ASP A 79 12.50 15.11 2.57
CA ASP A 79 12.40 15.90 3.80
C ASP A 79 12.03 17.37 3.47
N GLY A 80 11.05 17.90 4.18
CA GLY A 80 10.53 19.25 3.95
C GLY A 80 9.53 19.39 2.79
N ALA A 81 9.24 18.31 2.03
CA ALA A 81 8.19 18.35 1.03
C ALA A 81 6.79 18.28 1.66
N THR A 82 5.91 19.20 1.26
CA THR A 82 4.51 19.19 1.68
C THR A 82 3.74 18.12 0.91
N ARG A 83 3.01 17.25 1.61
CA ARG A 83 2.04 16.35 0.98
C ARG A 83 0.91 17.21 0.39
N PRO A 84 0.62 17.11 -0.92
CA PRO A 84 -0.56 17.78 -1.48
C PRO A 84 -1.82 17.24 -0.80
N VAL A 85 -2.78 18.11 -0.52
CA VAL A 85 -4.09 17.72 0.00
C VAL A 85 -4.75 16.85 -1.07
N PRO A 86 -5.17 15.61 -0.76
CA PRO A 86 -5.95 14.81 -1.70
C PRO A 86 -7.32 15.48 -1.91
N ASP A 87 -7.81 15.51 -3.15
CA ASP A 87 -9.20 15.82 -3.48
C ASP A 87 -10.15 14.73 -2.93
#